data_AF-A0A7X5FPK7-F1
#
_entry.id   AF-A0A7X5FPK7-F1
#
_cell.length_a   1.000
_cell.length_b   1.000
_cell.length_c   1.000
_cell.angle_alpha   90.00
_cell.angle_beta   90.00
_cell.angle_gamma   90.00
#
_symmetry.space_group_name_H-M   'P 1'
#
loop_
_entity.id
_entity.type
_entity.pdbx_description
1 polymer ?
#
loop_
_entity_poly.entity_id
_entity_poly.type
_entity_poly.pdbx_seq_one_letter_code
_entity_poly.pdbx_strand_id
1 'polypeptide(L)' 'MKELKDLNLKSKDALNKLSADKLKEELHTAQKNLYVMKMKNVVGEQKQTHLIKPLRRYVASVMTLQGKV' A
#
# COMPACT_ATOMS: atom_id res chain seq x y z
N MET A 1 -12.18 17.03 -4.43
CA MET A 1 -10.91 16.32 -4.13
C MET A 1 -11.06 14.93 -4.72
N LYS A 2 -10.24 14.53 -5.70
CA LYS A 2 -10.36 13.20 -6.35
C LYS A 2 -10.46 12.14 -5.24
N GLU A 3 -11.63 11.54 -5.14
CA GLU A 3 -11.87 10.45 -4.21
C GLU A 3 -10.79 9.40 -4.45
N LEU A 4 -10.22 8.82 -3.39
CA LEU A 4 -9.33 7.65 -3.47
C LEU A 4 -10.12 6.40 -3.92
N LYS A 5 -10.93 6.54 -4.97
CA LYS A 5 -11.73 5.47 -5.57
C LYS A 5 -10.84 4.35 -6.13
N ASP A 6 -9.58 4.63 -6.42
CA ASP A 6 -8.62 3.58 -6.75
C ASP A 6 -7.33 3.83 -5.99
N LEU A 7 -7.31 3.40 -4.73
CA LEU A 7 -6.06 2.83 -4.21
C LEU A 7 -5.78 1.65 -5.16
N ASN A 8 -5.10 1.90 -6.29
CA ASN A 8 -4.89 0.97 -7.39
C ASN A 8 -3.89 -0.12 -6.97
N LEU A 9 -4.25 -0.80 -5.88
CA LEU A 9 -3.51 -1.85 -5.24
C LEU A 9 -3.63 -3.07 -6.14
N LYS A 10 -2.49 -3.63 -6.51
CA LYS A 10 -2.46 -4.86 -7.30
C LYS A 10 -3.16 -5.97 -6.52
N SER A 11 -3.90 -6.82 -7.21
CA SER A 11 -4.44 -8.04 -6.61
C SER A 11 -3.30 -8.97 -6.18
N LYS A 12 -3.60 -9.93 -5.30
CA LYS A 12 -2.60 -10.94 -4.87
C LYS A 12 -2.00 -11.69 -6.07
N ASP A 13 -2.83 -12.02 -7.06
CA ASP A 13 -2.37 -12.72 -8.27
C ASP A 13 -1.45 -11.86 -9.13
N ALA A 14 -1.69 -10.55 -9.19
CA ALA A 14 -0.81 -9.61 -9.87
C ALA A 14 0.52 -9.45 -9.12
N LEU A 15 0.51 -9.44 -7.78
CA LEU A 15 1.73 -9.38 -6.97
C LEU A 15 2.59 -10.64 -7.10
N ASN A 16 1.97 -11.83 -7.16
CA ASN A 16 2.69 -13.10 -7.35
C ASN A 16 3.44 -13.19 -8.68
N LYS A 17 3.02 -12.42 -9.69
CA LYS A 17 3.64 -12.39 -11.02
C LYS A 17 4.78 -11.37 -11.13
N LEU A 18 5.03 -10.56 -10.08
CA LEU A 18 6.10 -9.58 -10.08
C LEU A 18 7.45 -10.23 -9.76
N SER A 19 8.52 -9.70 -10.35
CA SER A 19 9.90 -10.04 -9.99
C SER A 19 10.28 -9.45 -8.63
N ALA A 20 11.33 -9.97 -8.01
CA ALA A 20 11.84 -9.52 -6.71
C ALA A 20 12.09 -8.00 -6.65
N ASP A 21 12.65 -7.43 -7.72
CA ASP A 21 12.95 -6.00 -7.78
C ASP A 21 11.67 -5.15 -7.87
N LYS A 22 10.70 -5.60 -8.65
CA LYS A 22 9.40 -4.93 -8.73
C LYS A 22 8.61 -5.03 -7.43
N LEU A 23 8.75 -6.13 -6.69
CA LEU A 23 8.17 -6.28 -5.35
C LEU A 23 8.80 -5.29 -4.36
N LYS A 24 10.11 -5.05 -4.43
CA LYS A 24 10.80 -4.03 -3.61
C LYS A 24 10.31 -2.61 -3.92
N GLU A 25 10.19 -2.25 -5.19
CA GLU A 25 9.68 -0.93 -5.61
C GLU A 25 8.23 -0.71 -5.16
N GLU A 26 7.39 -1.72 -5.34
CA GLU A 26 5.99 -1.71 -4.92
C GLU A 26 5.86 -1.56 -3.40
N LEU A 27 6.69 -2.28 -2.65
CA LEU A 27 6.76 -2.20 -1.19
C LEU A 27 7.15 -0.81 -0.72
N HIS A 28 8.19 -0.22 -1.32
CA HIS A 28 8.65 1.12 -0.96
C HIS A 28 7.56 2.17 -1.23
N THR A 29 6.89 2.07 -2.38
CA THR A 29 5.78 2.95 -2.75
C THR A 29 4.60 2.82 -1.79
N ALA A 30 4.20 1.57 -1.46
CA ALA A 30 3.11 1.31 -0.54
C ALA A 30 3.41 1.80 0.89
N GLN A 31 4.65 1.65 1.36
CA GLN A 31 5.09 2.16 2.67
C GLN A 31 5.07 3.69 2.72
N LYS A 32 5.56 4.37 1.67
CA LYS A 32 5.50 5.83 1.57
C LYS A 32 4.06 6.34 1.59
N ASN A 33 3.17 5.70 0.83
CA ASN A 33 1.75 6.03 0.84
C ASN A 33 1.12 5.82 2.22
N LEU A 34 1.46 4.72 2.92
CA LEU A 34 0.99 4.47 4.27
C LEU A 34 1.45 5.56 5.25
N TYR A 35 2.71 5.99 5.14
CA TYR A 35 3.26 7.06 5.97
C TYR A 35 2.51 8.37 5.77
N VAL A 36 2.35 8.81 4.51
CA VAL A 36 1.62 10.04 4.19
C VAL A 36 0.18 9.98 4.70
N MET A 37 -0.51 8.86 4.53
CA MET A 37 -1.89 8.70 5.01
C MET A 37 -1.98 8.71 6.54
N LYS A 38 -0.99 8.12 7.24
CA LYS A 38 -0.88 8.21 8.70
C LYS A 38 -0.63 9.64 9.16
N MET A 39 0.28 10.37 8.52
CA MET A 39 0.57 11.77 8.87
C MET A 39 -0.64 12.67 8.67
N LYS A 40 -1.34 12.55 7.54
CA LYS A 40 -2.61 13.26 7.30
C LYS A 40 -3.67 12.91 8.34
N ASN A 41 -3.70 11.68 8.82
CA ASN A 41 -4.61 11.26 9.89
C ASN A 41 -4.24 11.87 11.25
N VAL A 42 -2.95 12.00 11.55
CA VAL A 42 -2.47 12.66 12.78
C VAL A 42 -2.83 14.15 12.76
N VAL A 43 -2.68 14.82 11.63
CA VAL A 43 -3.00 16.26 11.47
C VAL A 43 -4.52 16.51 11.32
N GLY A 44 -5.34 15.46 11.28
CA GLY A 44 -6.81 15.57 11.15
C GLY A 44 -7.31 15.93 9.75
N GLU A 45 -6.42 15.99 8.75
CA GLU A 45 -6.76 16.28 7.36
C GLU A 45 -7.33 15.06 6.61
N GLN A 46 -7.10 13.86 7.15
CA GLN A 46 -7.58 12.62 6.54
C GLN A 46 -9.05 12.37 6.83
N LYS A 47 -9.92 12.64 5.85
CA LYS A 47 -11.36 12.34 5.94
C LYS A 47 -11.68 10.86 5.71
N GLN A 48 -10.80 10.10 5.03
CA GLN A 48 -11.02 8.70 4.66
C GLN A 48 -10.11 7.74 5.43
N THR A 49 -10.34 7.62 6.74
CA THR A 49 -9.50 6.82 7.66
C THR A 49 -9.54 5.31 7.37
N HIS A 50 -10.65 4.82 6.80
CA HIS A 50 -10.84 3.42 6.45
C HIS A 50 -9.80 2.89 5.44
N LEU A 51 -9.20 3.77 4.62
CA LEU A 51 -8.19 3.41 3.62
C LEU A 51 -6.84 3.01 4.21
N ILE A 52 -6.56 3.40 5.45
CA ILE A 52 -5.30 3.06 6.14
C ILE A 52 -5.20 1.53 6.37
N LYS A 53 -6.33 0.87 6.63
CA LYS A 53 -6.37 -0.57 6.93
C LYS A 53 -6.07 -1.45 5.69
N PRO A 54 -6.70 -1.24 4.51
CA PRO A 54 -6.33 -1.88 3.26
C PRO A 54 -4.85 -1.68 2.90
N LEU A 55 -4.35 -0.44 3.01
CA LEU A 55 -2.96 -0.11 2.69
C LEU A 55 -1.97 -0.85 3.60
N ARG A 56 -2.27 -0.96 4.89
CA ARG A 56 -1.48 -1.75 5.85
C ARG A 56 -1.47 -3.24 5.50
N ARG A 57 -2.62 -3.81 5.13
CA ARG A 57 -2.74 -5.21 4.69
C ARG A 57 -1.98 -5.47 3.38
N TYR A 58 -2.00 -4.51 2.47
CA TYR A 58 -1.27 -4.58 1.21
C TYR A 58 0.24 -4.63 1.44
N VAL A 59 0.79 -3.71 2.24
CA VAL A 59 2.21 -3.72 2.62
C VAL A 59 2.62 -5.07 3.21
N ALA A 60 1.83 -5.63 4.13
CA ALA A 60 2.12 -6.94 4.72
C ALA A 60 2.11 -8.08 3.68
N SER A 61 1.19 -8.01 2.70
CA SER A 61 1.10 -9.00 1.63
C SER A 61 2.34 -8.93 0.72
N VAL A 62 2.76 -7.73 0.33
CA VAL A 62 3.97 -7.53 -0.48
C VAL A 62 5.22 -7.97 0.28
N MET A 63 5.34 -7.65 1.58
CA MET A 63 6.44 -8.12 2.44
C MET A 63 6.52 -9.65 2.50
N THR A 64 5.38 -10.32 2.64
CA THR A 64 5.31 -11.78 2.69
C THR A 64 5.79 -12.40 1.37
N LEU A 65 5.44 -11.79 0.23
CA LEU A 65 5.88 -12.27 -1.07
C LEU A 65 7.37 -12.00 -1.31
N GLN A 66 7.86 -10.83 -0.90
CA GLN A 66 9.27 -10.50 -0.99
C GLN A 66 10.14 -11.45 -0.17
N GLY A 67 9.71 -11.85 1.03
CA GLY A 67 10.47 -12.77 1.89
C GLY A 67 10.43 -14.24 1.46
N LYS A 68 9.59 -14.59 0.46
CA LYS A 68 9.52 -15.95 -0.12
C LYS A 68 10.41 -16.14 -1.36
N VAL A 69 10.83 -15.03 -1.98
CA VAL A 69 11.68 -15.00 -3.18
C VAL A 69 13.13 -14.88 -2.75
#